data_AF-A0A259Y3E0-F1
#
_entry.id   AF-A0A259Y3E0-F1
#
_cell.length_a   1.000
_cell.length_b   1.000
_cell.length_c   1.000
_cell.angle_alpha   90.00
_cell.angle_beta   90.00
_cell.angle_gamma   90.00
#
_symmetry.space_group_name_H-M   'P 1'
#
loop_
_entity.id
_entity.type
_entity.pdbx_description
1 polymer ?
#
loop_
_entity_poly.entity_id
_entity_poly.type
_entity_poly.pdbx_seq_one_letter_code
_entity_poly.pdbx_strand_id
1 'polypeptide(L)'
;MPDAVYRAPMPGGVERALTFGLCGMAADDERSLRRVERFEQVADGSWVWTRTERGEYFLGRISGPLRQDHSADAVASNMTFVRDCEWTDEPVPEHRVPAATLHTFARGGRNFQQTHDPQVAAESANVWRARGR
;
A
#
# COMPACT_ATOMS: atom_id res chain seq x y z
N MET A 1 -12.31 11.62 -10.35
CA MET A 1 -10.97 12.13 -9.97
C MET A 1 -9.96 11.04 -10.31
N PRO A 2 -8.72 11.34 -10.69
CA PRO A 2 -7.71 10.30 -10.88
C PRO A 2 -7.54 9.50 -9.58
N ASP A 3 -7.33 8.20 -9.71
CA ASP A 3 -7.14 7.30 -8.56
C ASP A 3 -5.97 7.79 -7.71
N ALA A 4 -6.21 7.98 -6.41
CA ALA A 4 -5.17 8.45 -5.49
C ALA A 4 -4.08 7.38 -5.35
N VAL A 5 -2.84 7.82 -5.10
CA VAL A 5 -1.70 6.92 -4.91
C VAL A 5 -1.16 7.06 -3.49
N TYR A 6 -1.02 5.94 -2.79
CA TYR A 6 -0.51 5.89 -1.43
C TYR A 6 0.77 5.06 -1.34
N ARG A 7 1.68 5.47 -0.46
CA ARG A 7 2.75 4.58 0.01
C ARG A 7 2.25 3.73 1.17
N ALA A 8 2.47 2.42 1.09
CA ALA A 8 2.17 1.47 2.15
C ALA A 8 3.40 0.62 2.50
N PRO A 9 4.40 1.16 3.23
CA PRO A 9 5.56 0.39 3.68
C PRO A 9 5.22 -0.74 4.65
N MET A 10 4.03 -0.75 5.26
CA MET A 10 3.51 -1.82 6.14
C MET A 10 4.60 -2.51 6.99
N PRO A 11 5.24 -1.80 7.95
CA PRO A 11 6.38 -2.35 8.69
C PRO A 11 6.01 -3.68 9.38
N GLY A 12 6.74 -4.75 9.08
CA GLY A 12 6.46 -6.12 9.55
C GLY A 12 5.30 -6.84 8.86
N GLY A 13 4.56 -6.16 7.97
CA GLY A 13 3.33 -6.67 7.34
C GLY A 13 3.40 -6.90 5.83
N VAL A 14 4.49 -6.50 5.15
CA VAL A 14 4.59 -6.60 3.68
C VAL A 14 4.45 -8.04 3.18
N GLU A 15 5.09 -9.01 3.82
CA GLU A 15 4.99 -10.42 3.40
C GLU A 15 3.56 -10.95 3.52
N ARG A 16 2.88 -10.65 4.63
CA ARG A 16 1.46 -10.98 4.83
C ARG A 16 0.58 -10.30 3.79
N ALA A 17 0.84 -9.03 3.50
CA ALA A 17 0.10 -8.25 2.51
C ALA A 17 0.17 -8.88 1.12
N LEU A 18 1.37 -9.24 0.66
CA LEU A 18 1.57 -9.87 -0.64
C LEU A 18 1.01 -11.30 -0.68
N THR A 19 1.18 -12.08 0.40
CA THR A 19 0.74 -13.49 0.46
C THR A 19 -0.79 -13.62 0.42
N PHE A 20 -1.51 -12.73 1.11
CA PHE A 20 -2.95 -12.86 1.31
C PHE A 20 -3.78 -11.84 0.53
N GLY A 21 -3.16 -11.01 -0.32
CA GLY A 21 -3.88 -9.96 -1.06
C GLY A 21 -4.47 -8.90 -0.13
N LEU A 22 -3.67 -8.41 0.82
CA LEU A 22 -4.10 -7.44 1.82
C LEU A 22 -3.30 -6.15 1.73
N CYS A 23 -3.88 -5.07 2.22
CA CYS A 23 -3.15 -3.86 2.58
C CYS A 23 -3.62 -3.39 3.94
N GLY A 24 -2.72 -2.91 4.80
CA GLY A 24 -3.12 -2.61 6.16
C GLY A 24 -2.13 -1.84 7.01
N MET A 25 -2.48 -1.72 8.28
CA MET A 25 -1.66 -1.09 9.31
C MET A 25 -2.07 -1.57 10.70
N ALA A 26 -1.21 -1.34 11.70
CA ALA A 26 -1.57 -1.40 13.11
C ALA A 26 -1.84 -0.01 13.67
N ALA A 27 -2.55 0.00 14.81
CA ALA A 27 -2.75 1.16 15.65
C ALA A 27 -2.72 0.75 17.13
N ASP A 28 -1.96 1.48 17.92
CA ASP A 28 -1.72 1.29 19.36
C ASP A 28 -1.95 2.58 20.17
N ASP A 29 -2.15 3.71 19.47
CA ASP A 29 -2.36 5.04 20.05
C ASP A 29 -3.46 5.83 19.31
N GLU A 30 -3.91 6.94 19.89
CA GLU A 30 -4.97 7.76 19.28
C GLU A 30 -4.55 8.32 17.90
N ARG A 31 -3.26 8.62 17.73
CA ARG A 31 -2.72 9.18 16.49
C ARG A 31 -2.77 8.18 15.34
N SER A 32 -2.50 6.91 15.62
CA SER A 32 -2.55 5.80 14.70
C SER A 32 -3.99 5.40 14.39
N LEU A 33 -4.90 5.45 15.36
CA LEU A 33 -6.35 5.28 15.13
C LEU A 33 -6.89 6.33 14.15
N ARG A 34 -6.52 7.61 14.29
CA ARG A 34 -6.88 8.63 13.29
C ARG A 34 -6.30 8.37 11.89
N ARG A 35 -5.21 7.59 11.77
CA ARG A 35 -4.72 7.13 10.45
C ARG A 35 -5.56 5.98 9.92
N VAL A 36 -6.00 5.07 10.79
CA VAL A 36 -6.92 4.00 10.41
C VAL A 36 -8.24 4.57 9.90
N GLU A 37 -8.80 5.60 10.56
CA GLU A 37 -9.98 6.31 10.06
C GLU A 37 -9.76 6.88 8.65
N ARG A 38 -8.61 7.51 8.40
CA ARG A 38 -8.28 8.00 7.04
C ARG A 38 -8.09 6.87 6.03
N PHE A 39 -7.54 5.74 6.47
CA PHE A 39 -7.34 4.56 5.66
C PHE A 39 -8.67 3.92 5.24
N GLU A 40 -9.66 3.90 6.14
CA GLU A 40 -11.04 3.49 5.85
C GLU A 40 -11.67 4.34 4.74
N GLN A 41 -11.42 5.66 4.75
CA GLN A 41 -11.96 6.60 3.77
C GLN A 41 -11.24 6.56 2.40
N VAL A 42 -10.21 5.73 2.22
CA VAL A 42 -9.53 5.59 0.92
C VAL A 42 -10.52 5.00 -0.09
N ALA A 43 -10.65 5.63 -1.25
CA ALA A 43 -11.56 5.13 -2.28
C ALA A 43 -11.12 3.77 -2.84
N ASP A 44 -12.08 2.89 -3.07
CA ASP A 44 -11.86 1.66 -3.82
C ASP A 44 -11.24 1.98 -5.20
N GLY A 45 -10.29 1.14 -5.61
CA GLY A 45 -9.53 1.34 -6.83
C GLY A 45 -8.33 2.26 -6.69
N SER A 46 -8.08 2.85 -5.50
CA SER A 46 -6.85 3.63 -5.26
C SER A 46 -5.59 2.77 -5.41
N TRP A 47 -4.52 3.39 -5.90
CA TRP A 47 -3.23 2.75 -6.04
C TRP A 47 -2.46 2.74 -4.74
N VAL A 48 -1.76 1.64 -4.49
CA VAL A 48 -0.87 1.50 -3.36
C VAL A 48 0.47 0.97 -3.83
N TRP A 49 1.55 1.59 -3.39
CA TRP A 49 2.91 1.09 -3.58
C TRP A 49 3.47 0.59 -2.26
N THR A 50 4.09 -0.60 -2.27
CA THR A 50 4.88 -1.11 -1.15
C THR A 50 6.31 -1.42 -1.57
N ARG A 51 7.20 -1.59 -0.58
CA ARG A 51 8.59 -1.98 -0.77
C ARG A 51 8.96 -3.02 0.28
N THR A 52 9.46 -4.17 -0.13
CA THR A 52 9.97 -5.22 0.78
C THR A 52 11.25 -4.76 1.48
N GLU A 53 11.67 -5.48 2.53
CA GLU A 53 12.96 -5.22 3.20
C GLU A 53 14.16 -5.47 2.27
N ARG A 54 13.98 -6.33 1.26
CA ARG A 54 14.97 -6.57 0.19
C ARG A 54 15.02 -5.45 -0.85
N GLY A 55 14.09 -4.51 -0.77
CA GLY A 55 14.01 -3.35 -1.63
C GLY A 55 13.14 -3.52 -2.87
N GLU A 56 12.41 -4.63 -2.98
CA GLU A 56 11.53 -4.94 -4.11
C GLU A 56 10.23 -4.14 -4.03
N TYR A 57 9.81 -3.54 -5.15
CA TYR A 57 8.59 -2.74 -5.20
C TYR A 57 7.41 -3.55 -5.69
N PHE A 58 6.24 -3.34 -5.09
CA PHE A 58 4.99 -3.92 -5.58
C PHE A 58 3.94 -2.82 -5.71
N LEU A 59 3.15 -2.91 -6.78
CA LEU A 59 1.99 -2.07 -7.00
C LEU A 59 0.75 -2.87 -6.68
N GLY A 60 -0.22 -2.25 -6.03
CA GLY A 60 -1.50 -2.86 -5.72
C GLY A 60 -2.67 -1.90 -5.87
N ARG A 61 -3.86 -2.50 -5.87
CA ARG A 61 -5.14 -1.83 -6.02
C ARG A 61 -6.06 -2.23 -4.86
N ILE A 62 -6.40 -1.25 -4.04
CA ILE A 62 -7.18 -1.48 -2.81
C ILE A 62 -8.67 -1.56 -3.11
N SER A 63 -9.39 -2.41 -2.38
CA SER A 63 -10.84 -2.56 -2.50
C SER A 63 -11.48 -3.01 -1.19
N GLY A 64 -12.80 -2.88 -1.12
CA GLY A 64 -13.60 -3.42 -0.04
C GLY A 64 -13.48 -2.66 1.29
N PRO A 65 -14.30 -3.01 2.28
CA PRO A 65 -14.35 -2.31 3.56
C PRO A 65 -13.12 -2.61 4.44
N LEU A 66 -12.84 -1.69 5.36
CA LEU A 66 -11.88 -1.94 6.44
C LEU A 66 -12.41 -3.03 7.39
N ARG A 67 -11.54 -3.97 7.74
CA ARG A 67 -11.83 -5.00 8.76
C ARG A 67 -10.68 -5.13 9.75
N GLN A 68 -11.03 -5.56 10.96
CA GLN A 68 -10.06 -5.95 11.96
C GLN A 68 -9.79 -7.46 11.86
N ASP A 69 -8.52 -7.82 11.96
CA ASP A 69 -8.02 -9.18 12.00
C ASP A 69 -7.22 -9.36 13.30
N HIS A 70 -7.73 -10.23 14.17
CA HIS A 70 -7.13 -10.54 15.47
C HIS A 70 -6.48 -11.93 15.50
N SER A 71 -6.25 -12.54 14.33
CA SER A 71 -5.48 -13.78 14.25
C SER A 71 -4.07 -13.58 14.78
N ALA A 72 -3.45 -14.66 15.27
CA ALA A 72 -2.08 -14.62 15.76
C ALA A 72 -1.11 -14.08 14.71
N ASP A 73 -1.32 -14.43 13.44
CA ASP A 73 -0.51 -13.94 12.32
C ASP A 73 -0.69 -12.43 12.08
N ALA A 74 -1.89 -11.87 12.27
CA ALA A 74 -2.13 -10.43 12.14
C ALA A 74 -1.42 -9.63 13.23
N VAL A 75 -1.41 -10.17 14.46
CA VAL A 75 -0.69 -9.59 15.59
C VAL A 75 0.81 -9.69 15.37
N ALA A 76 1.31 -10.85 14.96
CA ALA A 76 2.74 -11.08 14.70
C ALA A 76 3.29 -10.20 13.59
N SER A 77 2.50 -9.90 12.55
CA SER A 77 2.91 -9.06 11.43
C SER A 77 2.62 -7.56 11.63
N ASN A 78 2.17 -7.14 12.83
CA ASN A 78 1.76 -5.76 13.12
C ASN A 78 0.77 -5.19 12.10
N MET A 79 -0.21 -6.00 11.67
CA MET A 79 -1.17 -5.64 10.63
C MET A 79 -2.56 -6.18 10.97
N THR A 80 -3.23 -5.47 11.88
CA THR A 80 -4.55 -5.83 12.41
C THR A 80 -5.70 -5.12 11.71
N PHE A 81 -5.49 -3.93 11.14
CA PHE A 81 -6.48 -3.24 10.33
C PHE A 81 -6.14 -3.46 8.86
N VAL A 82 -7.01 -4.17 8.14
CA VAL A 82 -6.75 -4.60 6.76
C VAL A 82 -7.91 -4.29 5.84
N ARG A 83 -7.57 -4.11 4.57
CA ARG A 83 -8.47 -4.10 3.42
C ARG A 83 -7.92 -5.04 2.36
N ASP A 84 -8.79 -5.49 1.47
CA ASP A 84 -8.35 -6.34 0.37
C ASP A 84 -7.55 -5.50 -0.63
N CYS A 85 -6.54 -6.11 -1.23
CA CYS A 85 -5.64 -5.45 -2.17
C CYS A 85 -5.15 -6.46 -3.20
N GLU A 86 -5.43 -6.17 -4.47
CA GLU A 86 -4.82 -6.92 -5.55
C GLU A 86 -3.40 -6.40 -5.78
N TRP A 87 -2.39 -7.24 -5.63
CA TRP A 87 -0.99 -6.88 -5.87
C TRP A 87 -0.50 -7.43 -7.20
N THR A 88 0.48 -6.79 -7.84
CA THR A 88 1.23 -7.39 -8.96
C THR A 88 1.92 -8.68 -8.51
N ASP A 89 1.91 -9.74 -9.32
CA ASP A 89 2.47 -11.06 -8.94
C ASP A 89 3.99 -11.04 -8.72
N GLU A 90 4.72 -10.27 -9.55
CA GLU A 90 6.18 -10.14 -9.47
C GLU A 90 6.59 -8.74 -8.98
N PRO A 91 7.81 -8.55 -8.44
CA PRO A 91 8.34 -7.21 -8.14
C PRO A 91 8.40 -6.29 -9.36
N VAL A 92 7.98 -5.02 -9.22
CA VAL A 92 8.19 -3.95 -10.20
C VAL A 92 9.67 -3.57 -10.23
N PRO A 93 10.36 -3.66 -11.39
CA PRO A 93 11.72 -3.16 -11.53
C PRO A 93 11.78 -1.67 -11.19
N GLU A 94 12.79 -1.24 -10.44
CA GLU A 94 12.89 0.13 -9.92
C GLU A 94 12.74 1.21 -11.02
N HIS A 95 13.33 0.99 -12.19
CA HIS A 95 13.26 1.92 -13.34
C HIS A 95 11.84 2.07 -13.94
N ARG A 96 10.89 1.23 -13.53
CA ARG A 96 9.46 1.30 -13.90
C ARG A 96 8.61 1.91 -12.80
N VAL A 97 9.15 2.11 -11.59
CA VAL A 97 8.44 2.73 -10.48
C VAL A 97 8.37 4.24 -10.73
N PRO A 98 7.19 4.88 -10.54
CA PRO A 98 7.06 6.33 -10.61
C PRO A 98 8.12 7.07 -9.78
N ALA A 99 8.74 8.10 -10.34
CA ALA A 99 9.80 8.85 -9.65
C ALA A 99 9.29 9.47 -8.33
N ALA A 100 8.04 9.95 -8.32
CA ALA A 100 7.40 10.46 -7.11
C ALA A 100 7.27 9.37 -6.03
N THR A 101 6.91 8.13 -6.40
CA THR A 101 6.86 7.00 -5.48
C THR A 101 8.25 6.71 -4.92
N LEU A 102 9.27 6.60 -5.77
CA LEU A 102 10.66 6.39 -5.32
C LEU A 102 11.10 7.45 -4.30
N HIS A 103 10.82 8.72 -4.60
CA HIS A 103 11.13 9.83 -3.71
C HIS A 103 10.45 9.70 -2.34
N THR A 104 9.17 9.32 -2.31
CA THR A 104 8.46 9.13 -1.03
C THR A 104 8.99 7.97 -0.19
N PHE A 105 9.49 6.90 -0.83
CA PHE A 105 10.14 5.80 -0.12
C PHE A 105 11.52 6.19 0.38
N ALA A 106 12.33 6.88 -0.43
CA ALA A 106 13.67 7.34 -0.07
C ALA A 106 13.65 8.34 1.10
N ARG A 107 12.69 9.27 1.12
CA ARG A 107 12.49 10.21 2.23
C ARG A 107 12.04 9.53 3.52
N GLY A 108 11.43 8.34 3.41
CA GLY A 108 10.70 7.72 4.49
C GLY A 108 9.41 8.49 4.86
N GLY A 109 8.77 8.06 5.95
CA GLY A 109 7.52 8.65 6.42
C GLY A 109 6.53 7.60 6.92
N ARG A 110 5.26 8.02 7.06
CA ARG A 110 4.22 7.18 7.66
C ARG A 110 3.55 6.25 6.64
N ASN A 111 3.06 5.12 7.13
CA ASN A 111 2.17 4.24 6.36
C ASN A 111 0.90 5.01 5.94
N PHE A 112 0.39 4.73 4.75
CA PHE A 112 -0.76 5.39 4.11
C PHE A 112 -0.63 6.91 3.94
N GLN A 113 0.57 7.36 3.58
CA GLN A 113 0.76 8.74 3.14
C GLN A 113 0.50 8.83 1.63
N GLN A 114 -0.30 9.81 1.22
CA GLN A 114 -0.57 10.05 -0.20
C GLN A 114 0.68 10.60 -0.91
N THR A 115 0.94 10.10 -2.10
CA THR A 115 1.96 10.60 -3.03
C THR A 115 1.32 11.68 -3.89
N HIS A 116 1.74 12.93 -3.68
CA HIS A 116 1.22 14.08 -4.43
C HIS A 116 2.11 14.38 -5.62
N ASP A 117 1.69 13.93 -6.79
CA ASP A 117 2.28 14.25 -8.08
C ASP A 117 1.18 14.11 -9.15
N PRO A 118 1.07 15.02 -10.13
CA PRO A 118 -0.02 14.98 -11.11
C PRO A 118 0.05 13.78 -12.08
N GLN A 119 1.21 13.16 -12.25
CA GLN A 119 1.44 12.04 -13.18
C GLN A 119 1.43 10.68 -12.48
N VAL A 120 1.71 10.61 -11.17
CA VAL A 120 1.90 9.33 -10.45
C VAL A 120 0.74 8.35 -10.59
N ALA A 121 -0.51 8.83 -10.69
CA ALA A 121 -1.68 7.99 -10.91
C ALA A 121 -1.66 7.35 -12.31
N ALA A 122 -1.38 8.15 -13.35
CA ALA A 122 -1.30 7.68 -14.73
C ALA A 122 -0.11 6.73 -14.94
N GLU A 123 1.04 7.04 -14.33
CA GLU A 123 2.22 6.18 -14.36
C GLU A 123 1.96 4.84 -13.65
N SER A 124 1.32 4.85 -12.49
CA SER A 124 0.91 3.63 -11.78
C SER A 124 -0.04 2.77 -12.64
N ALA A 125 -1.03 3.40 -13.27
CA ALA A 125 -1.93 2.70 -14.19
C ALA A 125 -1.21 2.12 -15.42
N ASN A 126 -0.16 2.78 -15.92
CA ASN A 126 0.67 2.25 -17.01
C ASN A 126 1.46 1.01 -16.58
N VAL A 127 2.04 1.05 -15.37
CA VAL A 127 2.75 -0.10 -14.80
C VAL A 127 1.80 -1.28 -14.61
N TRP A 128 0.60 -1.03 -14.08
CA TRP A 128 -0.43 -2.05 -13.87
C TRP A 128 -0.80 -2.77 -15.17
N ARG A 129 -1.17 -2.00 -16.21
CA ARG A 129 -1.52 -2.54 -17.53
C ARG A 129 -0.40 -3.32 -18.19
N ALA A 130 0.85 -2.87 -18.04
CA ALA A 130 2.01 -3.56 -18.60
C ALA A 130 2.27 -4.93 -17.98
N ARG A 131 1.62 -5.24 -16.85
CA ARG A 131 1.74 -6.51 -16.11
C ARG A 131 0.55 -7.44 -16.31
N GLY A 132 -0.35 -7.11 -17.23
CA GLY A 132 -1.51 -7.95 -17.54
C GLY A 132 -2.63 -7.88 -16.51
N ARG A 133 -2.64 -6.84 -15.66
CA ARG A 133 -3.73 -6.53 -14.75
C ARG A 133 -4.51 -5.29 -15.19
#